data_AF-A0A965GG44-F1
#
_entry.id   AF-A0A965GG44-F1
#
_cell.length_a   1.000
_cell.length_b   1.000
_cell.length_c   1.000
_cell.angle_alpha   90.00
_cell.angle_beta   90.00
_cell.angle_gamma   90.00
#
_symmetry.space_group_name_H-M   'P 1'
#
loop_
_entity.id
_entity.type
_entity.pdbx_description
1 polymer ?
#
loop_
_entity_poly.entity_id
_entity_poly.type
_entity_poly.pdbx_seq_one_letter_code
_entity_poly.pdbx_strand_id
1 'polypeptide(L)' 'VVFLGNHGVIVCGERVDYAYDDLYYLERACQVQVLAASTGVALKPVAPEMAARVMAQSHGERLQSELFFSSLRRTIG' A
#
# COMPACT_ATOMS: atom_id res chain seq x y z
N VAL A 1 -6.68 -7.17 -3.84
CA VAL A 1 -6.84 -6.91 -2.39
C VAL A 1 -8.29 -7.12 -2.01
N VAL A 2 -8.54 -7.82 -0.90
CA VAL A 2 -9.90 -7.97 -0.32
C VAL A 2 -9.86 -7.50 1.13
N PHE A 3 -10.84 -6.69 1.53
CA PHE A 3 -11.08 -6.32 2.92
C PHE A 3 -12.13 -7.25 3.53
N LEU A 4 -11.77 -7.91 4.62
CA LEU A 4 -12.63 -8.80 5.37
C LEU A 4 -13.13 -8.04 6.60
N GLY A 5 -14.41 -7.64 6.56
CA GLY A 5 -15.03 -6.84 7.61
C GLY A 5 -14.79 -7.43 9.00
N ASN A 6 -14.26 -6.62 9.91
CA ASN A 6 -13.91 -6.99 11.29
C ASN A 6 -12.85 -8.11 11.42
N HIS A 7 -12.08 -8.39 10.36
CA HIS A 7 -11.06 -9.44 10.36
C HIS A 7 -9.70 -8.93 9.91
N GLY A 8 -9.60 -8.37 8.71
CA GLY A 8 -8.33 -7.93 8.15
C GLY A 8 -8.34 -7.83 6.64
N VAL A 9 -7.19 -8.06 6.01
CA VAL A 9 -7.04 -7.98 4.55
C VAL A 9 -6.37 -9.23 3.99
N ILE A 10 -6.71 -9.54 2.74
CA ILE A 10 -5.98 -10.52 1.93
C ILE A 10 -5.42 -9.78 0.71
N VAL A 11 -4.12 -9.94 0.48
CA VAL A 11 -3.40 -9.42 -0.69
C VAL A 11 -2.82 -10.59 -1.46
N CYS A 12 -3.15 -10.67 -2.74
CA CYS A 12 -2.66 -11.69 -3.66
C CYS A 12 -1.97 -11.00 -4.84
N GLY A 13 -0.93 -11.63 -5.37
CA GLY A 13 -0.21 -11.19 -6.57
C GLY A 13 0.44 -12.38 -7.26
N GLU A 14 0.86 -12.21 -8.50
CA GLU A 14 1.52 -13.25 -9.31
C GLU A 14 2.88 -13.67 -8.73
N ARG A 15 3.46 -12.82 -7.89
CA ARG A 15 4.75 -13.03 -7.21
C ARG A 15 4.67 -12.54 -5.77
N VAL A 16 5.51 -13.12 -4.91
CA VAL A 16 5.56 -12.79 -3.48
C VAL A 16 6.03 -11.36 -3.23
N ASP A 17 6.99 -10.85 -4.00
CA ASP A 17 7.52 -9.48 -3.87
C ASP A 17 6.45 -8.44 -4.21
N TYR A 18 5.65 -8.68 -5.25
CA TYR A 18 4.55 -7.79 -5.63
C TYR A 18 3.44 -7.79 -4.57
N ALA A 19 3.02 -8.98 -4.13
CA ALA A 19 1.98 -9.11 -3.12
C ALA A 19 2.42 -8.50 -1.77
N TYR A 20 3.69 -8.66 -1.41
CA TYR A 20 4.24 -8.09 -0.19
C TYR A 20 4.32 -6.56 -0.26
N ASP A 21 4.79 -5.99 -1.38
CA ASP A 21 4.86 -4.55 -1.59
C ASP A 21 3.46 -3.90 -1.51
N ASP A 22 2.48 -4.49 -2.21
CA ASP A 22 1.08 -4.04 -2.16
C ASP A 22 0.52 -4.14 -0.71
N LEU A 23 0.83 -5.21 0.02
CA LEU A 23 0.43 -5.37 1.43
C LEU A 23 1.09 -4.32 2.34
N TYR A 24 2.38 -4.07 2.15
CA TYR A 24 3.13 -3.10 2.96
C TYR A 24 2.55 -1.69 2.81
N TYR A 25 2.34 -1.23 1.58
CA TYR A 25 1.79 0.10 1.35
C TYR A 25 0.31 0.20 1.74
N LEU A 26 -0.46 -0.88 1.62
CA LEU A 26 -1.83 -0.92 2.15
C LEU A 26 -1.84 -0.71 3.67
N GLU A 27 -0.97 -1.41 4.41
CA GLU A 27 -0.83 -1.23 5.86
C GLU A 27 -0.41 0.20 6.21
N ARG A 28 0.56 0.78 5.48
CA ARG A 28 0.95 2.19 5.68
C ARG A 28 -0.21 3.16 5.44
N ALA A 29 -0.99 2.94 4.38
CA ALA A 29 -2.16 3.75 4.07
C ALA A 29 -3.22 3.65 5.18
N CYS A 30 -3.51 2.44 5.68
CA CYS A 30 -4.43 2.23 6.80
C CYS A 30 -3.95 2.92 8.08
N GLN A 31 -2.66 2.83 8.41
CA GLN A 31 -2.09 3.50 9.58
C GLN A 31 -2.26 5.02 9.50
N VAL A 32 -1.93 5.62 8.36
CA VAL A 32 -2.10 7.07 8.16
C VAL A 32 -3.57 7.46 8.19
N GLN A 33 -4.46 6.65 7.61
CA GLN A 33 -5.91 6.90 7.65
C GLN A 33 -6.44 6.88 9.08
N VAL A 34 -6.06 5.90 9.90
CA VAL A 34 -6.45 5.83 11.32
C VAL A 34 -5.90 7.02 12.09
N LEU A 35 -4.62 7.36 11.89
CA LEU A 35 -4.00 8.51 12.55
C LEU A 35 -4.71 9.82 12.18
N ALA A 36 -4.97 10.06 10.91
CA ALA A 36 -5.68 11.25 10.45
C ALA A 36 -7.12 11.30 10.98
N ALA A 37 -7.86 10.20 10.93
CA ALA A 37 -9.23 10.11 11.44
C ALA A 37 -9.31 10.34 12.95
N SER A 38 -8.28 9.92 13.71
CA SER A 38 -8.22 10.12 15.16
C SER A 38 -8.18 11.60 15.59
N THR A 39 -7.85 12.51 14.68
CA THR A 39 -7.86 13.96 14.96
C THR A 39 -9.27 14.56 15.04
N GLY A 40 -10.30 13.86 14.56
CA GLY A 40 -11.66 14.37 14.44
C GLY A 40 -11.87 15.43 13.35
N VAL A 41 -10.82 15.82 12.62
CA VAL A 41 -10.90 16.75 11.50
C VAL A 41 -11.42 16.04 10.26
N ALA A 42 -12.31 16.70 9.50
CA ALA A 42 -12.82 16.16 8.25
C ALA A 42 -11.65 15.89 7.26
N LEU A 43 -11.55 14.64 6.80
CA LEU A 43 -10.50 14.24 5.86
C LEU A 43 -10.73 14.89 4.50
N LYS A 44 -9.67 15.48 3.93
CA LYS A 44 -9.68 16.05 2.59
C LYS A 44 -9.11 15.03 1.60
N PRO A 45 -9.93 14.45 0.69
CA PRO A 45 -9.41 13.54 -0.32
C PRO A 45 -8.50 14.30 -1.30
N VAL A 46 -7.52 13.58 -1.85
CA VAL A 46 -6.71 14.05 -2.98
C VAL A 46 -7.59 14.14 -4.23
N ALA A 47 -7.21 15.01 -5.17
CA ALA A 47 -7.91 15.13 -6.44
C ALA A 47 -7.87 13.81 -7.23
N PRO A 48 -8.99 13.32 -7.80
CA PRO A 48 -9.06 12.02 -8.45
C PRO A 48 -8.04 11.82 -9.58
N GLU A 49 -7.77 12.86 -10.36
CA GLU A 49 -6.80 12.84 -11.46
C GLU A 49 -5.36 12.68 -10.98
N MET A 50 -5.04 13.22 -9.79
CA MET A 50 -3.75 13.00 -9.17
C MET A 50 -3.62 11.56 -8.69
N ALA A 51 -4.65 11.02 -8.02
CA ALA A 51 -4.65 9.63 -7.57
C ALA A 51 -4.51 8.65 -8.74
N ALA A 52 -5.23 8.87 -9.84
CA ALA A 52 -5.17 8.02 -11.03
C ALA A 52 -3.77 8.05 -11.70
N ARG A 53 -3.16 9.24 -11.79
CA ARG A 53 -1.81 9.39 -12.35
C ARG A 53 -0.76 8.68 -11.51
N VAL A 54 -0.78 8.88 -10.18
CA VAL A 54 0.16 8.20 -9.28
C VAL A 54 -0.04 6.69 -9.34
N MET A 55 -1.28 6.20 -9.35
CA MET A 55 -1.58 4.77 -9.53
C MET A 55 -0.97 4.22 -10.82
N ALA A 56 -1.15 4.91 -11.95
CA ALA A 56 -0.62 4.46 -13.24
C ALA A 56 0.92 4.40 -13.24
N GLN A 57 1.58 5.40 -12.63
CA GLN A 57 3.04 5.43 -12.50
C GLN A 57 3.54 4.28 -11.61
N SER A 58 2.99 4.16 -10.40
CA SER A 58 3.39 3.12 -9.45
C SER A 58 3.16 1.71 -9.99
N HIS A 59 2.04 1.48 -10.69
CA HIS A 59 1.74 0.17 -11.27
C HIS A 59 2.65 -0.17 -12.47
N GLY A 60 3.13 0.84 -13.20
CA GLY A 60 4.08 0.68 -14.31
C GLY A 60 5.51 0.34 -13.87
N GLU A 61 5.87 0.56 -12.60
CA GLU A 61 7.24 0.44 -12.09
C GLU A 61 7.43 -0.72 -11.08
N ARG A 62 7.01 -1.94 -11.45
CA ARG A 62 7.10 -3.11 -10.56
C ARG A 62 8.52 -3.54 -10.16
N LEU A 63 9.55 -3.03 -10.83
CA LEU A 63 10.95 -3.19 -10.37
C LEU A 63 11.13 -2.67 -8.93
N GLN A 64 10.38 -1.65 -8.52
CA GLN A 64 10.45 -1.13 -7.16
C GLN A 64 10.03 -2.17 -6.12
N SER A 65 9.02 -3.00 -6.42
CA SER A 65 8.58 -4.08 -5.53
C SER A 65 9.70 -5.11 -5.33
N GLU A 66 10.46 -5.45 -6.38
CA GLU A 66 11.60 -6.36 -6.30
C GLU A 66 12.74 -5.79 -5.45
N LEU A 67 13.10 -4.53 -5.70
CA LEU A 67 14.18 -3.84 -5.00
C LEU A 67 13.84 -3.65 -3.52
N PHE A 68 12.59 -3.28 -3.22
CA PHE A 68 12.08 -3.17 -1.86
C PHE A 68 12.16 -4.52 -1.15
N PHE A 69 11.63 -5.59 -1.73
CA PHE A 69 11.68 -6.92 -1.13
C PHE A 69 13.12 -7.43 -0.92
N SER A 70 14.02 -7.15 -1.87
CA SER A 70 15.46 -7.40 -1.74
C SER A 70 16.08 -6.63 -0.56
N SER A 71 15.68 -5.37 -0.35
CA SER A 71 16.14 -4.55 0.77
C SER A 71 15.71 -5.09 2.12
N LEU A 72 14.48 -5.59 2.24
CA LEU A 72 13.95 -6.16 3.48
C LEU A 72 14.74 -7.39 3.91
N ARG A 73 15.16 -8.24 2.96
CA ARG A 73 16.01 -9.39 3.24
C ARG A 73 17.30 -8.97 3.93
N ARG A 74 17.97 -7.92 3.45
CA ARG A 74 19.19 -7.38 4.08
C ARG A 74 18.97 -6.84 5.49
N THR A 75 17.75 -6.40 5.81
CA THR A 75 17.41 -5.87 7.15
C THR A 75 17.08 -6.99 8.14
N ILE A 76 16.55 -8.11 7.66
CA ILE A 76 16.02 -9.20 8.49
C ILE A 76 17.01 -10.41 8.55
N GLY A 77 18.02 -10.48 7.67
CA GLY A 77 19.09 -11.48 7.67
C GLY A 77 20.06 -11.31 6.51
#